data_AF-A0A5S4EUY2-F1
#
_entry.id   AF-A0A5S4EUY2-F1
#
_cell.length_a   1.000
_cell.length_b   1.000
_cell.length_c   1.000
_cell.angle_alpha   90.00
_cell.angle_beta   90.00
_cell.angle_gamma   90.00
#
_symmetry.space_group_name_H-M   'P 1'
#
loop_
_entity.id
_entity.type
_entity.pdbx_description
1 polymer ?
#
loop_
_entity_poly.entity_id
_entity_poly.type
_entity_poly.pdbx_seq_one_letter_code
_entity_poly.pdbx_strand_id
1 'polypeptide(L)'
;MGETQPPSDWPSDWPGLEAERDGVTYDAQKIASIAQALREVMEPISGSGSGDNLGSLQDLSSNGSLHYDVCAHLRSLDNWEGGKSFAATLEQSHQTFVDVLEEVLENFTTAISLVEAEASTYQATNAANEGTV
;
A
#
# COMPACT_ATOMS: atom_id res chain seq x y z
N MET A 1 4.74 -15.54 27.93
CA MET A 1 4.35 -16.38 26.78
C MET A 1 5.63 -17.06 26.34
N GLY A 2 5.68 -18.39 26.37
CA GLY A 2 6.90 -19.13 26.04
C GLY A 2 7.16 -19.04 24.55
N GLU A 3 8.35 -18.60 24.17
CA GLU A 3 8.84 -18.73 22.81
C GLU A 3 8.87 -20.24 22.50
N THR A 4 7.93 -20.69 21.66
CA THR A 4 7.93 -22.06 21.16
C THR A 4 9.15 -22.21 20.28
N GLN A 5 10.19 -22.80 20.86
CA GLN A 5 11.40 -23.19 20.15
C GLN A 5 10.98 -23.98 18.90
N PRO A 6 11.47 -23.61 17.70
CA PRO A 6 11.08 -24.28 16.48
C PRO A 6 11.38 -25.79 16.60
N PRO A 7 10.54 -26.67 16.02
CA PRO A 7 10.77 -28.10 16.00
C PRO A 7 12.20 -28.43 15.60
N SER A 8 12.83 -29.40 16.25
CA SER A 8 14.22 -29.80 15.99
C SER A 8 14.50 -30.26 14.56
N ASP A 9 13.44 -30.55 13.81
CA ASP A 9 13.46 -30.98 12.41
C ASP A 9 13.38 -29.80 11.43
N TRP A 10 13.29 -28.56 11.95
CA TRP A 10 13.30 -27.38 11.11
C TRP A 10 14.72 -27.06 10.64
N PRO A 11 14.86 -26.57 9.40
CA PRO A 11 16.13 -26.06 8.91
C PRO A 11 16.72 -25.05 9.89
N SER A 12 18.04 -25.11 10.09
CA SER A 12 18.79 -24.26 11.02
C SER A 12 18.60 -22.76 10.79
N ASP A 13 18.14 -22.42 9.61
CA ASP A 13 18.01 -21.13 9.00
C ASP A 13 16.56 -20.63 9.00
N TRP A 14 15.58 -21.38 9.52
CA TRP A 14 14.21 -20.90 9.69
C TRP A 14 14.13 -19.67 10.64
N PRO A 15 13.40 -18.58 10.30
CA PRO A 15 12.46 -18.43 9.16
C PRO A 15 13.09 -17.90 7.86
N GLY A 16 14.42 -17.89 7.74
CA GLY A 16 15.14 -17.54 6.52
C GLY A 16 14.78 -18.47 5.36
N LEU A 17 14.64 -17.86 4.19
CA LEU A 17 14.32 -18.55 2.93
C LEU A 17 15.59 -19.13 2.30
N GLU A 18 15.51 -20.37 1.82
CA GLU A 18 16.54 -21.04 1.04
C GLU A 18 16.03 -21.27 -0.39
N ALA A 19 16.73 -20.74 -1.39
CA ALA A 19 16.29 -20.74 -2.79
C ALA A 19 15.96 -22.14 -3.34
N GLU A 20 16.78 -23.14 -2.99
CA GLU A 20 16.62 -24.53 -3.45
C GLU A 20 15.51 -25.29 -2.70
N ARG A 21 15.37 -25.03 -1.39
CA ARG A 21 14.35 -25.66 -0.52
C ARG A 21 12.96 -25.10 -0.77
N ASP A 22 12.87 -23.77 -0.88
CA ASP A 22 11.62 -23.04 -0.95
C ASP A 22 11.19 -22.76 -2.41
N GLY A 23 11.98 -23.25 -3.39
CA GLY A 23 11.71 -23.07 -4.82
C GLY A 23 11.75 -21.61 -5.26
N VAL A 24 12.42 -20.74 -4.49
CA VAL A 24 12.52 -19.31 -4.78
C VAL A 24 13.55 -19.12 -5.88
N THR A 25 13.07 -19.10 -7.12
CA THR A 25 13.88 -18.71 -8.28
C THR A 25 13.93 -17.18 -8.33
N TYR A 26 15.04 -16.61 -7.86
CA TYR A 26 15.31 -15.17 -7.90
C TYR A 26 15.65 -14.75 -9.34
N ASP A 27 14.65 -14.31 -10.10
CA ASP A 27 14.83 -13.65 -11.38
C ASP A 27 14.60 -12.15 -11.20
N ALA A 28 15.66 -11.35 -11.23
CA ALA A 28 15.57 -9.89 -11.07
C ALA A 28 14.60 -9.25 -12.07
N GLN A 29 14.46 -9.82 -13.27
CA GLN A 29 13.51 -9.38 -14.29
C GLN A 29 12.05 -9.61 -13.83
N LYS A 30 11.80 -10.77 -13.21
CA LYS A 30 10.49 -11.14 -12.65
C LYS A 30 10.14 -10.27 -11.44
N ILE A 31 11.11 -9.98 -10.58
CA ILE A 31 10.93 -9.11 -9.40
C ILE A 31 10.62 -7.67 -9.83
N ALA A 32 11.35 -7.13 -10.81
CA ALA A 32 11.08 -5.82 -11.38
C ALA A 32 9.70 -5.75 -12.07
N SER A 33 9.29 -6.83 -12.76
CA SER A 33 7.96 -6.91 -13.39
C SER A 33 6.83 -6.90 -12.36
N ILE A 34 7.02 -7.53 -11.20
CA ILE A 34 6.04 -7.52 -10.09
C ILE A 34 5.95 -6.12 -9.48
N ALA A 35 7.09 -5.46 -9.23
CA ALA A 35 7.12 -4.08 -8.75
C ALA A 35 6.39 -3.12 -9.70
N GLN A 36 6.58 -3.29 -11.02
CA GLN A 36 5.88 -2.49 -12.03
C GLN A 36 4.37 -2.77 -12.06
N ALA A 37 3.96 -4.04 -12.03
CA ALA A 37 2.54 -4.40 -11.98
C ALA A 37 1.85 -3.83 -10.72
N LEU A 38 2.53 -3.82 -9.58
CA LEU A 38 2.03 -3.21 -8.35
C LEU A 38 1.87 -1.68 -8.49
N ARG A 39 2.81 -0.99 -9.15
CA ARG A 39 2.67 0.45 -9.44
C ARG A 39 1.47 0.74 -10.34
N GLU A 40 1.29 -0.04 -11.40
CA GLU A 40 0.17 0.13 -12.34
C GLU A 40 -1.19 -0.04 -11.65
N VAL A 41 -1.29 -0.96 -10.68
CA VAL A 41 -2.50 -1.13 -9.86
C VAL A 41 -2.74 0.05 -8.91
N MET A 42 -1.68 0.69 -8.43
CA MET A 42 -1.77 1.82 -7.49
C MET A 42 -2.05 3.17 -8.15
N GLU A 43 -1.62 3.36 -9.39
CA GLU A 43 -1.78 4.60 -10.16
C GLU A 43 -3.22 5.15 -10.21
N PRO A 44 -4.28 4.34 -10.42
CA PRO A 44 -5.65 4.83 -10.36
C PRO A 44 -6.12 5.15 -8.93
N ILE A 45 -5.55 4.52 -7.91
CA ILE A 45 -5.92 4.72 -6.49
C ILE A 45 -5.33 6.03 -5.96
N SER A 46 -4.09 6.36 -6.31
CA SER A 46 -3.47 7.64 -6.00
C SER A 46 -4.09 8.81 -6.78
N GLY A 47 -4.66 8.52 -7.94
CA GLY A 47 -5.20 9.54 -8.86
C GLY A 47 -4.16 10.08 -9.85
N SER A 48 -2.97 9.47 -9.92
CA SER A 48 -1.91 9.87 -10.87
C SER A 48 -2.13 9.38 -12.30
N GLY A 49 -3.10 8.50 -12.54
CA GLY A 49 -3.40 7.90 -13.84
C GLY A 49 -4.16 8.83 -14.80
N SER A 50 -4.09 8.55 -16.10
CA SER A 50 -4.83 9.29 -17.13
C SER A 50 -6.30 8.83 -17.20
N GLY A 51 -7.22 9.57 -16.57
CA GLY A 51 -8.66 9.30 -16.64
C GLY A 51 -9.48 10.00 -15.55
N ASP A 52 -10.81 9.80 -15.58
CA ASP A 52 -11.70 10.19 -14.49
C ASP A 52 -11.45 9.25 -13.29
N ASN A 53 -10.50 9.62 -12.42
CA ASN A 53 -10.07 8.82 -11.27
C ASN A 53 -11.07 8.91 -10.11
N LEU A 54 -12.35 8.63 -10.39
CA LEU A 54 -13.43 8.64 -9.41
C LEU A 54 -13.13 7.66 -8.27
N GLY A 55 -13.17 8.16 -7.03
CA GLY A 55 -12.82 7.39 -5.83
C GLY A 55 -11.32 7.24 -5.57
N SER A 56 -10.45 7.88 -6.37
CA SER A 56 -9.03 8.02 -6.02
C SER A 56 -8.83 8.95 -4.84
N LEU A 57 -7.66 8.89 -4.20
CA LEU A 57 -7.29 9.83 -3.15
C LEU A 57 -7.41 11.29 -3.61
N GLN A 58 -6.95 11.59 -4.83
CA GLN A 58 -7.07 12.93 -5.42
C GLN A 58 -8.53 13.35 -5.61
N ASP A 59 -9.40 12.44 -6.04
CA ASP A 59 -10.83 12.70 -6.18
C ASP A 59 -11.54 12.84 -4.82
N LEU A 60 -11.21 12.00 -3.84
CA LEU A 60 -11.78 12.05 -2.49
C LEU A 60 -11.33 13.30 -1.71
N SER A 61 -10.14 13.80 -1.99
CA SER A 61 -9.61 15.06 -1.42
C SER A 61 -10.13 16.30 -2.16
N SER A 62 -10.32 16.23 -3.49
CA SER A 62 -10.72 17.38 -4.32
C SER A 62 -12.24 17.50 -4.52
N ASN A 63 -12.92 16.39 -4.80
CA ASN A 63 -14.36 16.26 -5.02
C ASN A 63 -15.10 15.80 -3.76
N GLY A 64 -14.69 16.30 -2.60
CA GLY A 64 -15.39 16.17 -1.32
C GLY A 64 -16.78 16.84 -1.30
N SER A 65 -17.63 16.61 -2.30
CA SER A 65 -19.03 17.04 -2.38
C SER A 65 -19.84 16.62 -1.14
N LEU A 66 -19.45 15.51 -0.51
CA LEU A 66 -19.97 15.06 0.79
C LEU A 66 -19.56 16.00 1.94
N HIS A 67 -18.30 16.42 2.00
CA HIS A 67 -17.81 17.36 3.01
C HIS A 67 -18.37 18.77 2.78
N TYR A 68 -18.31 19.28 1.55
CA TYR A 68 -18.66 20.66 1.27
C TYR A 68 -20.18 20.86 1.14
N ASP A 69 -20.86 20.11 0.28
CA ASP A 69 -22.27 20.38 -0.01
C ASP A 69 -23.19 19.71 1.01
N VAL A 70 -22.97 18.44 1.34
CA VAL A 70 -23.88 17.72 2.25
C VAL A 70 -23.74 18.23 3.68
N CYS A 71 -22.52 18.38 4.20
CA CYS A 71 -22.34 18.89 5.57
C CYS A 71 -22.75 20.36 5.70
N ALA A 72 -22.55 21.20 4.67
CA ALA A 72 -23.06 22.58 4.70
C ALA A 72 -24.59 22.62 4.71
N HIS A 73 -25.27 21.80 3.90
CA HIS A 73 -26.74 21.71 3.91
C HIS A 73 -27.27 21.16 5.23
N LEU A 74 -26.61 20.17 5.84
CA LEU A 74 -27.02 19.64 7.14
C LEU A 74 -26.87 20.67 8.26
N ARG A 75 -25.84 21.52 8.18
CA ARG A 75 -25.59 22.60 9.16
C ARG A 75 -26.45 23.84 8.96
N SER A 76 -26.93 24.09 7.74
CA SER A 76 -27.80 25.24 7.43
C SER A 76 -29.24 25.04 7.89
N LEU A 77 -29.61 23.82 8.32
CA LEU A 77 -30.92 23.53 8.89
C LEU A 77 -31.00 24.03 10.33
N ASP A 78 -31.61 25.22 10.48
CA ASP A 78 -31.83 25.85 11.77
C ASP A 78 -32.61 24.95 12.74
N ASN A 79 -32.20 24.97 14.01
CA ASN A 79 -32.79 24.19 15.11
C ASN A 79 -32.70 22.66 14.99
N TRP A 80 -31.90 22.13 14.06
CA TRP A 80 -31.62 20.69 13.98
C TRP A 80 -30.22 20.34 14.48
N GLU A 81 -30.07 20.21 15.79
CA GLU A 81 -28.79 19.82 16.42
C GLU A 81 -28.32 18.42 15.97
N GLY A 82 -29.27 17.51 15.68
CA GLY A 82 -28.96 16.20 15.12
C GLY A 82 -28.27 16.28 13.75
N GLY A 83 -28.65 17.25 12.91
CA GLY A 83 -28.04 17.47 11.60
C GLY A 83 -26.61 17.96 11.71
N LYS A 84 -26.34 18.86 12.67
CA LYS A 84 -24.98 19.35 12.96
C LYS A 84 -24.06 18.23 13.48
N SER A 85 -24.57 17.40 14.40
CA SER A 85 -23.82 16.26 14.92
C SER A 85 -23.56 15.22 13.83
N PHE A 86 -24.55 14.94 12.99
CA PHE A 86 -24.41 13.99 11.88
C PHE A 86 -23.39 14.49 10.85
N ALA A 87 -23.44 15.79 10.50
CA ALA A 87 -22.44 16.41 9.65
C ALA A 87 -21.02 16.25 10.22
N ALA A 88 -20.82 16.51 11.53
CA ALA A 88 -19.51 16.33 12.16
C ALA A 88 -19.01 14.87 12.11
N THR A 89 -19.90 13.90 12.35
CA THR A 89 -19.56 12.47 12.23
C THR A 89 -19.22 12.09 10.79
N LEU A 90 -19.93 12.64 9.82
CA LEU A 90 -19.71 12.38 8.40
C LEU A 90 -18.34 12.91 7.93
N GLU A 91 -17.96 14.12 8.36
CA GLU A 91 -16.64 14.68 8.09
C GLU A 91 -15.52 13.86 8.72
N GLN A 92 -15.69 13.47 9.99
CA GLN A 92 -14.70 12.66 10.69
C GLN A 92 -14.53 11.30 10.00
N SER A 93 -15.62 10.67 9.60
CA SER A 93 -15.60 9.37 8.91
C SER A 93 -14.94 9.48 7.54
N HIS A 94 -15.21 10.55 6.79
CA HIS A 94 -14.56 10.83 5.52
C HIS A 94 -13.05 11.01 5.69
N GLN A 95 -12.63 11.81 6.68
CA GLN A 95 -11.21 12.02 6.95
C GLN A 95 -10.51 10.70 7.32
N THR A 96 -11.10 9.91 8.22
CA THR A 96 -10.54 8.60 8.60
C THR A 96 -10.42 7.66 7.39
N PHE A 97 -11.39 7.69 6.48
CA PHE A 97 -11.31 6.88 5.26
C PHE A 97 -10.17 7.33 4.34
N VAL A 98 -9.99 8.65 4.16
CA VAL A 98 -8.89 9.23 3.39
C VAL A 98 -7.53 8.86 4.02
N ASP A 99 -7.37 9.04 5.34
CA ASP A 99 -6.14 8.73 6.06
C ASP A 99 -5.72 7.25 5.89
N VAL A 100 -6.69 6.32 5.99
CA VAL A 100 -6.42 4.88 5.78
C VAL A 100 -6.00 4.60 4.33
N LEU A 101 -6.60 5.28 3.37
CA LEU A 101 -6.23 5.15 1.95
C LEU A 101 -4.81 5.66 1.68
N GLU A 102 -4.41 6.76 2.32
CA GLU A 102 -3.03 7.27 2.28
C GLU A 102 -2.05 6.26 2.87
N GLU A 103 -2.34 5.70 4.04
CA GLU A 103 -1.50 4.70 4.70
C GLU A 103 -1.34 3.43 3.85
N VAL A 104 -2.41 2.99 3.18
CA VAL A 104 -2.35 1.86 2.24
C VAL A 104 -1.40 2.16 1.07
N LEU A 105 -1.51 3.34 0.46
CA LEU A 105 -0.63 3.76 -0.64
C LEU A 105 0.83 3.86 -0.19
N GLU A 106 1.10 4.36 1.01
CA GLU A 106 2.44 4.44 1.57
C GLU A 106 3.03 3.06 1.85
N ASN A 107 2.25 2.15 2.43
CA ASN A 107 2.66 0.78 2.70
C ASN A 107 3.00 0.02 1.41
N PHE A 108 2.18 0.16 0.37
CA PHE A 108 2.48 -0.45 -0.92
C PHE A 108 3.70 0.21 -1.60
N THR A 109 3.89 1.52 -1.48
CA THR A 109 5.09 2.20 -1.99
C THR A 109 6.35 1.67 -1.31
N THR A 110 6.28 1.47 0.00
CA THR A 110 7.35 0.86 0.80
C THR A 110 7.62 -0.58 0.34
N ALA A 111 6.56 -1.39 0.19
CA ALA A 111 6.69 -2.77 -0.26
C ALA A 111 7.33 -2.86 -1.66
N ILE A 112 6.91 -2.01 -2.61
CA ILE A 112 7.49 -1.93 -3.96
C ILE A 112 8.98 -1.57 -3.87
N SER A 113 9.34 -0.60 -3.02
CA SER A 113 10.73 -0.16 -2.85
C SER A 113 11.61 -1.25 -2.27
N LEU A 114 11.10 -2.05 -1.32
CA LEU A 114 11.80 -3.21 -0.77
C LEU A 114 12.03 -4.28 -1.84
N VAL A 115 11.00 -4.57 -2.64
CA VAL A 115 11.08 -5.53 -3.75
C VAL A 115 12.12 -5.10 -4.79
N GLU A 116 12.21 -3.81 -5.12
CA GLU A 116 13.23 -3.28 -6.03
C GLU A 116 14.65 -3.31 -5.44
N ALA A 117 14.78 -3.00 -4.15
CA ALA A 117 16.07 -3.06 -3.46
C ALA A 117 16.64 -4.48 -3.41
N GLU A 118 15.78 -5.48 -3.21
CA GLU A 118 16.15 -6.89 -3.30
C GLU A 118 16.58 -7.29 -4.72
N ALA A 119 15.83 -6.86 -5.75
CA ALA A 119 16.20 -7.11 -7.15
C ALA A 119 17.59 -6.53 -7.50
N SER A 120 17.86 -5.30 -7.07
CA SER A 120 19.12 -4.60 -7.32
C SER A 120 20.29 -5.28 -6.59
N THR A 121 20.08 -5.65 -5.33
CA THR A 121 21.08 -6.37 -4.53
C THR A 121 21.43 -7.71 -5.18
N TYR A 122 20.42 -8.45 -5.64
CA TYR A 122 20.62 -9.70 -6.36
C TYR A 122 21.41 -9.51 -7.65
N GLN A 123 21.08 -8.51 -8.48
CA GLN A 123 21.85 -8.20 -9.69
C GLN A 123 23.32 -7.90 -9.37
N ALA A 124 23.59 -7.11 -8.33
CA ALA A 124 24.95 -6.80 -7.90
C ALA A 124 25.71 -8.04 -7.42
N THR A 125 25.08 -8.91 -6.64
CA THR A 125 25.68 -10.17 -6.16
C THR A 125 25.91 -11.15 -7.30
N ASN A 126 24.96 -11.29 -8.23
CA ASN A 126 25.11 -12.19 -9.37
C ASN A 126 26.21 -11.71 -10.34
N ALA A 127 26.27 -10.39 -10.62
CA ALA A 127 27.34 -9.80 -11.41
C ALA A 127 28.73 -9.94 -10.74
N ALA A 128 28.79 -9.85 -9.41
CA ALA A 128 30.03 -10.08 -8.65
C ALA A 128 30.48 -11.55 -8.70
N ASN A 129 29.53 -12.50 -8.71
CA ASN A 129 29.85 -13.92 -8.81
C ASN A 129 30.23 -14.34 -10.25
N GLU A 130 29.55 -13.80 -11.26
CA GLU A 130 29.83 -14.07 -12.68
C GLU A 130 31.05 -13.31 -13.23
N GLY A 131 31.49 -12.23 -12.56
CA GLY A 131 32.66 -11.42 -12.91
C GLY A 131 34.01 -11.97 -12.42
N THR A 132 34.02 -13.13 -11.75
CA THR A 132 35.24 -13.85 -11.35
C THR A 132 35.47 -15.06 -12.26
N VAL A 133 35.99 -14.79 -13.47
CA VAL A 133 36.70 -15.79 -14.30
C VAL A 133 37.93 -15.16 -14.91
#